data_AF-A0A970BL93-F1
#
_entry.id   AF-A0A970BL93-F1
#
_cell.length_a   1.000
_cell.length_b   1.000
_cell.length_c   1.000
_cell.angle_alpha   90.00
_cell.angle_beta   90.00
_cell.angle_gamma   90.00
#
_symmetry.space_group_name_H-M   'P 1'
#
loop_
_entity.id
_entity.type
_entity.pdbx_description
1 polymer ?
#
loop_
_entity_poly.entity_id
_entity_poly.type
_entity_poly.pdbx_seq_one_letter_code
_entity_poly.pdbx_strand_id
1 'polypeptide(L)' 'SSNLYQLFSYLLNQQDGSEKTKTATGILLYPTIEKDYNLDFQYNDHKIQIRTVNLDTNWRNISTRLKEIINA' A
#
# COMPACT_ATOMS: atom_id res chain seq x y z
N SER A 1 -7.06 -11.51 5.05
CA SER A 1 -6.28 -11.40 6.29
C SER A 1 -6.74 -10.22 7.13
N SER A 2 -7.23 -10.48 8.35
CA SER A 2 -7.69 -9.46 9.32
C SER A 2 -6.61 -8.41 9.68
N ASN A 3 -5.34 -8.81 9.59
CA ASN A 3 -4.19 -7.97 9.94
C ASN A 3 -4.07 -6.72 9.05
N LEU A 4 -4.55 -6.80 7.80
CA LEU A 4 -4.54 -5.69 6.85
C LEU A 4 -5.43 -4.54 7.30
N TYR A 5 -6.65 -4.87 7.75
CA TYR A 5 -7.62 -3.90 8.27
C TYR A 5 -7.17 -3.30 9.60
N GLN A 6 -6.52 -4.09 10.46
CA GLN A 6 -6.03 -3.59 11.75
C GLN A 6 -4.87 -2.60 11.58
N LEU A 7 -3.85 -2.93 10.78
CA LEU A 7 -2.73 -2.02 10.52
C LEU A 7 -3.21 -0.73 9.84
N PHE A 8 -4.17 -0.86 8.93
CA PHE A 8 -4.83 0.24 8.25
C PHE A 8 -5.60 1.15 9.21
N SER A 9 -6.30 0.57 10.19
CA SER A 9 -7.04 1.33 11.20
C SER A 9 -6.09 2.22 12.01
N TYR A 10 -4.85 1.78 12.28
CA TYR A 10 -3.87 2.62 12.96
C TYR A 10 -3.43 3.83 12.12
N LEU A 11 -3.18 3.63 10.82
CA LEU A 11 -2.80 4.71 9.91
C LEU A 11 -3.92 5.73 9.69
N LEU A 12 -5.17 5.27 9.56
CA LEU A 12 -6.33 6.15 9.46
C LEU A 12 -6.64 6.88 10.76
N ASN A 13 -6.52 6.21 11.91
CA ASN A 13 -6.81 6.83 13.20
C ASN A 13 -5.71 7.82 13.64
N GLN A 14 -4.55 7.83 12.99
CA GLN A 14 -3.49 8.81 13.21
C GLN A 14 -3.72 10.12 12.40
N GLN A 15 -4.87 10.27 11.75
CA GLN A 15 -5.28 11.52 11.11
C GLN A 15 -5.50 12.61 12.15
N ASP A 16 -4.47 13.42 12.38
CA ASP A 16 -4.46 14.54 13.33
C ASP A 16 -5.35 15.73 12.88
N GLY A 17 -6.43 15.47 12.14
CA GLY A 17 -7.39 16.47 11.65
C GLY A 17 -6.83 17.54 10.70
N SER A 18 -5.52 17.55 10.45
CA SER A 18 -4.83 18.56 9.65
C SER A 18 -5.18 18.45 8.16
N GLU A 19 -5.22 19.57 7.44
CA GLU A 19 -5.51 19.55 5.99
C GLU A 19 -4.51 18.73 5.16
N LYS A 20 -3.27 18.56 5.65
CA LYS A 20 -2.24 17.73 4.98
C LYS A 20 -2.61 16.25 4.93
N THR A 21 -3.38 15.78 5.91
CA THR A 21 -3.85 14.39 5.95
C THR A 21 -4.99 14.12 4.96
N LYS A 22 -5.82 15.13 4.62
CA LYS A 22 -6.97 14.97 3.71
C LYS A 22 -6.59 14.58 2.28
N THR A 23 -5.40 14.96 1.82
CA THR A 23 -4.90 14.63 0.47
C THR A 23 -3.82 13.54 0.48
N ALA A 24 -3.46 13.02 1.66
CA ALA A 24 -2.43 12.01 1.78
C ALA A 24 -2.93 10.67 1.19
N THR A 25 -2.13 10.10 0.29
CA THR A 25 -2.36 8.74 -0.24
C THR A 25 -1.49 7.76 0.53
N GLY A 26 -2.10 6.78 1.17
CA GLY A 26 -1.38 5.73 1.89
C GLY A 26 -1.09 4.55 0.98
N ILE A 27 0.17 4.10 0.92
CA ILE A 27 0.55 2.86 0.21
C ILE A 27 0.92 1.79 1.24
N LEU A 28 0.29 0.63 1.12
CA LEU A 28 0.61 -0.57 1.90
C LEU A 28 1.34 -1.58 1.00
N LEU A 29 2.62 -1.83 1.31
CA LEU A 29 3.47 -2.73 0.57
C LEU A 29 3.60 -4.08 1.31
N TYR A 30 3.21 -5.19 0.67
CA TYR A 30 3.31 -6.53 1.27
C TYR A 30 4.09 -7.52 0.40
N PRO A 31 4.96 -8.36 1.02
CA PRO A 31 5.53 -9.49 0.31
C PRO A 31 4.50 -10.57 0.05
N THR A 32 4.59 -11.23 -1.11
CA THR A 32 3.80 -12.39 -1.50
C THR A 32 4.71 -13.41 -2.20
N ILE A 33 4.27 -14.67 -2.31
CA ILE A 33 4.98 -15.72 -3.06
C ILE A 33 4.16 -16.22 -4.26
N GLU A 34 2.93 -15.74 -4.44
CA GLU A 34 2.04 -16.23 -5.49
C GLU A 34 1.85 -15.18 -6.59
N LYS A 35 1.02 -14.17 -6.34
CA LYS A 35 0.65 -13.15 -7.32
C LYS A 35 0.79 -11.75 -6.75
N ASP A 36 1.25 -10.85 -7.62
CA ASP A 36 1.23 -9.42 -7.37
C ASP A 36 -0.22 -8.90 -7.45
N TYR A 37 -0.60 -8.12 -6.46
CA TYR A 37 -1.90 -7.46 -6.34
C TYR A 37 -1.66 -5.96 -6.31
N ASN A 38 -2.40 -5.26 -7.17
CA ASN A 38 -2.56 -3.81 -7.14
C ASN A 38 -4.02 -3.54 -6.82
N LEU A 39 -4.30 -3.19 -5.58
CA LEU A 39 -5.64 -2.84 -5.16
C LEU A 39 -5.66 -1.37 -4.79
N ASP A 40 -6.66 -0.65 -5.29
CA ASP A 40 -6.89 0.73 -4.94
C ASP A 40 -8.20 0.79 -4.17
N PHE A 41 -8.14 1.37 -2.97
CA PHE A 41 -9.26 1.56 -2.08
C PHE A 41 -9.47 3.05 -1.86
N GLN A 42 -10.72 3.46 -1.80
CA GLN A 42 -11.09 4.80 -1.39
C GLN A 42 -11.86 4.69 -0.08
N TYR A 43 -11.32 5.29 0.98
CA TYR A 43 -11.99 5.39 2.27
C TYR A 43 -12.25 6.86 2.57
N ASN A 44 -13.50 7.27 2.41
CA ASN A 44 -13.93 8.67 2.41
C ASN A 44 -13.16 9.49 1.35
N ASP A 45 -12.48 10.58 1.76
CA ASP A 45 -11.63 11.40 0.88
C ASP A 45 -10.20 10.86 0.71
N HIS A 46 -9.84 9.76 1.39
CA HIS A 46 -8.48 9.22 1.37
C HIS A 46 -8.35 8.10 0.36
N LYS A 47 -7.38 8.26 -0.54
CA LYS A 47 -6.95 7.21 -1.48
C LYS A 47 -5.93 6.32 -0.78
N ILE A 48 -6.12 5.02 -0.93
CA ILE A 48 -5.27 4.00 -0.34
C ILE A 48 -4.91 3.03 -1.43
N GLN A 49 -3.64 2.68 -1.51
CA GLN A 49 -3.16 1.71 -2.47
C GLN A 49 -2.53 0.55 -1.71
N ILE A 50 -2.88 -0.65 -2.11
CA ILE A 50 -2.25 -1.87 -1.64
C ILE A 50 -1.49 -2.45 -2.81
N ARG A 51 -0.21 -2.68 -2.58
CA ARG A 51 0.71 -3.21 -3.57
C ARG A 51 1.38 -4.42 -2.95
N THR A 52 1.38 -5.54 -3.66
CA THR A 52 2.20 -6.69 -3.27
C THR A 52 3.38 -6.86 -4.20
N VAL A 53 4.45 -7.45 -3.65
CA VAL A 53 5.69 -7.73 -4.36
C VAL A 53 6.04 -9.19 -4.18
N ASN A 54 6.08 -9.92 -5.28
CA ASN A 54 6.42 -11.33 -5.30
C ASN A 54 7.93 -11.52 -5.04
N LEU A 55 8.25 -12.05 -3.86
CA LEU A 55 9.62 -12.34 -3.44
C LEU A 55 10.16 -13.68 -3.96
N ASP A 56 9.31 -14.54 -4.54
CA ASP A 56 9.68 -15.82 -5.15
C ASP A 56 10.23 -15.65 -6.58
N THR A 57 10.60 -14.43 -6.96
CA THR A 57 11.14 -14.10 -8.27
C THR A 57 12.59 -13.63 -8.17
N ASN A 58 13.26 -13.47 -9.32
CA ASN A 58 14.62 -12.94 -9.36
C ASN A 58 14.66 -11.53 -8.73
N TRP A 59 15.68 -11.25 -7.91
CA TRP A 59 15.85 -9.97 -7.22
C TRP A 59 15.78 -8.75 -8.16
N ARG A 60 16.18 -8.90 -9.43
CA ARG A 60 16.05 -7.82 -10.43
C ARG A 60 14.60 -7.47 -10.68
N ASN A 61 13.71 -8.47 -10.76
CA ASN A 61 12.27 -8.27 -10.92
C ASN A 61 11.67 -7.60 -9.70
N ILE A 62 12.09 -8.01 -8.49
CA ILE A 62 11.69 -7.37 -7.22
C ILE A 62 12.09 -5.88 -7.21
N SER A 63 13.33 -5.56 -7.60
CA SER A 63 13.80 -4.18 -7.66
C SER A 63 13.05 -3.33 -8.68
N THR A 64 12.81 -3.87 -9.89
CA THR A 64 11.99 -3.21 -10.92
C THR A 64 10.59 -2.93 -10.39
N ARG A 65 9.97 -3.92 -9.76
CA ARG A 65 8.63 -3.80 -9.19
C ARG A 65 8.52 -2.73 -8.11
N LEU A 66 9.51 -2.65 -7.22
CA LEU A 66 9.57 -1.60 -6.20
C LEU A 66 9.69 -0.20 -6.82
N LYS A 67 10.49 -0.05 -7.88
CA LYS A 67 10.62 1.23 -8.60
C LYS A 67 9.33 1.62 -9.31
N GLU A 68 8.61 0.67 -9.90
CA GLU A 68 7.29 0.92 -10.50
C GLU A 68 6.29 1.44 -9.47
N ILE A 69 6.29 0.88 -8.25
CA ILE A 69 5.36 1.29 -7.19
C ILE A 69 5.64 2.73 -6.72
N ILE A 70 6.89 3.16 -6.71
CA ILE A 70 7.29 4.51 -6.26
C ILE A 70 7.02 5.57 -7.34
N ASN A 71 7.13 5.19 -8.62
CA ASN A 71 7.00 6.11 -9.75
C ASN A 71 5.56 6.22 -10.29
N ALA A 72 4.59 5.53 -9.70
CA ALA A 72 3.19 5.46 -10.14
C ALA A 72 2.32 6.63 -9.65
#